data_AF-A0AAU2CJU2-F1
#
_entry.id   AF-A0AAU2CJU2-F1
#
_cell.length_a   1.000
_cell.length_b   1.000
_cell.length_c   1.000
_cell.angle_alpha   90.00
_cell.angle_beta   90.00
_cell.angle_gamma   90.00
#
_symmetry.space_group_name_H-M   'P 1'
#
loop_
_entity.id
_entity.type
_entity.pdbx_description
1 polymer ?
#
loop_
_entity_poly.entity_id
_entity_poly.type
_entity_poly.pdbx_seq_one_letter_code
_entity_poly.pdbx_strand_id
1 'polypeptide(L)'
;MTSLAEHLVSDELWELFRRVVPETVVVRPQGGGRRRAGDRECLTAIVFVATSGCSWRQLPPVFGPAWPTVYRRFARWTQQRVWARLHRVILDELGAQGGLDWSRFAVDSVSVRALKGQLTGPNPTDRGKLGSKIHLVVDRAGLPVSVAISAANTHDSLALQPLVMGIPPVRSPRGPRRRRPAKLHGDKGYDYPYLRRWLRERNIIPRIARRGVENSQRLGQHRWVVERTMSWLGGCRRLHRRYERKPEHFLAFLAFTAIATSLINHRRLTK
;
A
#
# COMPACT_ATOMS: atom_id res chain seq x y z
N MET A 1 11.84 4.34 -25.62
CA MET A 1 11.77 4.11 -24.16
C MET A 1 11.08 5.24 -23.41
N THR A 2 11.24 6.51 -23.82
CA THR A 2 10.64 7.70 -23.20
C THR A 2 9.13 7.58 -22.97
N SER A 3 8.35 7.26 -24.02
CA SER A 3 6.88 7.12 -23.89
C SER A 3 6.40 6.07 -22.86
N LEU A 4 6.97 4.85 -22.86
CA LEU A 4 6.57 3.79 -21.90
C LEU A 4 7.06 4.10 -20.49
N ALA A 5 8.27 4.65 -20.36
CA ALA A 5 8.85 5.00 -19.07
C ALA A 5 8.12 6.18 -18.42
N GLU A 6 7.74 7.20 -19.19
CA GLU A 6 6.93 8.34 -18.77
C GLU A 6 5.50 7.91 -18.40
N HIS A 7 4.93 6.95 -19.14
CA HIS A 7 3.63 6.39 -18.82
C HIS A 7 3.61 5.63 -17.49
N LEU A 8 4.63 4.79 -17.23
CA LEU A 8 4.72 3.99 -16.01
C LEU A 8 5.24 4.80 -14.80
N VAL A 9 6.16 5.73 -15.05
CA VAL A 9 6.78 6.61 -14.04
C VAL A 9 6.79 8.04 -14.58
N SER A 10 5.71 8.77 -14.28
CA SER A 10 5.62 10.19 -14.59
C SER A 10 6.73 10.99 -13.91
N ASP A 11 7.10 12.13 -14.47
CA ASP A 11 8.13 12.99 -13.88
C ASP A 11 7.80 13.38 -12.45
N GLU A 12 6.54 13.70 -12.17
CA GLU A 12 6.05 13.95 -10.81
C GLU A 12 6.37 12.81 -9.83
N LEU A 13 6.07 11.56 -10.19
CA LEU A 13 6.37 10.39 -9.34
C LEU A 13 7.88 10.22 -9.21
N TRP A 14 8.63 10.45 -10.28
CA TRP A 14 10.08 10.40 -10.27
C TRP A 14 10.68 11.44 -9.30
N GLU A 15 10.19 12.68 -9.33
CA GLU A 15 10.60 13.74 -8.40
C GLU A 15 10.36 13.36 -6.94
N LEU A 16 9.18 12.85 -6.62
CA LEU A 16 8.86 12.40 -5.27
C LEU A 16 9.71 11.19 -4.85
N PHE A 17 9.99 10.27 -5.78
CA PHE A 17 10.87 9.13 -5.54
C PHE A 17 12.31 9.57 -5.23
N ARG A 18 12.84 10.56 -5.96
CA ARG A 18 14.20 11.10 -5.74
C ARG A 18 14.39 11.65 -4.33
N ARG A 19 13.34 12.21 -3.72
CA ARG A 19 13.40 12.75 -2.34
C ARG A 19 13.60 11.68 -1.26
N VAL A 20 13.32 10.41 -1.56
CA VAL A 20 13.30 9.34 -0.54
C VAL A 20 14.28 8.20 -0.82
N VAL A 21 14.72 8.05 -2.06
CA VAL A 21 15.74 7.07 -2.42
C VAL A 21 17.09 7.51 -1.86
N PRO A 22 17.83 6.64 -1.14
CA PRO A 22 19.16 7.00 -0.67
C PRO A 22 20.10 7.28 -1.84
N GLU A 23 20.83 8.37 -1.73
CA GLU A 23 21.88 8.70 -2.69
C GLU A 23 22.88 7.54 -2.74
N THR A 24 23.23 7.13 -3.96
CA THR A 24 24.21 6.05 -4.15
C THR A 24 25.47 6.64 -4.71
N VAL A 25 26.48 6.82 -3.85
CA VAL A 25 27.83 7.11 -4.30
C VAL A 25 28.33 5.92 -5.11
N VAL A 26 28.58 6.13 -6.40
CA VAL A 26 29.11 5.11 -7.29
C VAL A 26 30.63 5.28 -7.34
N VAL A 27 31.33 4.66 -6.40
CA VAL A 27 32.80 4.55 -6.48
C VAL A 27 33.13 3.52 -7.54
N ARG A 28 33.74 3.95 -8.65
CA ARG A 28 34.23 3.05 -9.69
C ARG A 28 35.74 2.89 -9.56
N PRO A 29 36.24 1.73 -9.10
CA PRO A 29 37.63 1.41 -9.32
C PRO A 29 37.91 1.27 -10.83
N GLN A 30 39.10 1.65 -11.24
CA GLN A 30 39.56 1.54 -12.63
C GLN A 30 39.55 0.05 -13.04
N GLY A 31 38.93 -0.27 -14.19
CA GLY A 31 38.69 -1.67 -14.61
C GLY A 31 37.42 -2.33 -14.05
N GLY A 32 36.58 -1.60 -13.31
CA GLY A 32 35.32 -2.10 -12.78
C GLY A 32 34.30 -2.48 -13.87
N GLY A 33 33.47 -3.49 -13.59
CA GLY A 33 32.47 -4.04 -14.51
C GLY A 33 31.34 -3.08 -14.94
N ARG A 34 30.26 -3.64 -15.51
CA ARG A 34 29.17 -2.88 -16.16
C ARG A 34 28.61 -1.75 -15.29
N ARG A 35 28.39 -0.57 -15.90
CA ARG A 35 27.79 0.62 -15.29
C ARG A 35 26.53 0.26 -14.49
N ARG A 36 26.43 0.81 -13.26
CA ARG A 36 25.22 0.73 -12.43
C ARG A 36 24.02 1.24 -13.23
N ALA A 37 22.97 0.42 -13.31
CA ALA A 37 21.67 0.80 -13.85
C ALA A 37 21.12 2.08 -13.20
N GLY A 38 20.41 2.90 -13.98
CA GLY A 38 19.75 4.10 -13.50
C GLY A 38 18.62 3.77 -12.54
N ASP A 39 18.39 4.64 -11.53
CA ASP A 39 17.33 4.40 -10.56
C ASP A 39 15.93 4.56 -11.19
N ARG A 40 15.76 5.48 -12.15
CA ARG A 40 14.51 5.60 -12.90
C ARG A 40 14.21 4.35 -13.71
N GLU A 41 15.20 3.80 -14.41
CA GLU A 41 15.07 2.56 -15.18
C GLU A 41 14.67 1.37 -14.29
N CYS A 42 15.34 1.22 -13.13
CA CYS A 42 14.97 0.20 -12.16
C CYS A 42 13.56 0.41 -11.61
N LEU A 43 13.18 1.64 -11.30
CA LEU A 43 11.83 1.96 -10.82
C LEU A 43 10.79 1.61 -11.88
N THR A 44 10.97 2.04 -13.12
CA THR A 44 10.08 1.73 -14.26
C THR A 44 9.91 0.22 -14.44
N ALA A 45 11.01 -0.55 -14.38
CA ALA A 45 10.95 -2.00 -14.46
C ALA A 45 10.18 -2.63 -13.29
N ILE A 46 10.33 -2.10 -12.06
CA ILE A 46 9.57 -2.55 -10.88
C ILE A 46 8.08 -2.25 -11.05
N VAL A 47 7.73 -1.07 -11.54
CA VAL A 47 6.33 -0.69 -11.84
C VAL A 47 5.74 -1.69 -12.83
N PHE A 48 6.46 -2.01 -13.91
CA PHE A 48 6.02 -2.98 -14.90
C PHE A 48 5.78 -4.36 -14.29
N VAL A 49 6.69 -4.86 -13.44
CA VAL A 49 6.51 -6.14 -12.74
C VAL A 49 5.28 -6.12 -11.83
N ALA A 50 5.04 -5.00 -11.14
CA ALA A 50 3.88 -4.82 -10.26
C ALA A 50 2.55 -4.82 -11.03
N THR A 51 2.49 -4.12 -12.17
CA THR A 51 1.26 -3.98 -12.96
C THR A 51 0.98 -5.21 -13.82
N SER A 52 2.00 -5.73 -14.53
CA SER A 52 1.86 -6.91 -15.40
C SER A 52 1.72 -8.22 -14.62
N GLY A 53 2.31 -8.29 -13.43
CA GLY A 53 2.39 -9.51 -12.63
C GLY A 53 3.41 -10.54 -13.13
N CYS A 54 4.20 -10.23 -14.17
CA CYS A 54 5.16 -11.19 -14.76
C CYS A 54 6.21 -11.66 -13.73
N SER A 55 6.72 -12.87 -13.87
CA SER A 55 7.85 -13.29 -13.02
C SER A 55 9.06 -12.37 -13.25
N TRP A 56 9.94 -12.24 -12.26
CA TRP A 56 11.15 -11.41 -12.42
C TRP A 56 11.99 -11.84 -13.63
N ARG A 57 12.10 -13.15 -13.90
CA ARG A 57 12.84 -13.70 -15.04
C ARG A 57 12.24 -13.34 -16.40
N GLN A 58 10.95 -13.00 -16.44
CA GLN A 58 10.24 -12.56 -17.64
C GLN A 58 10.26 -11.04 -17.82
N LEU A 59 11.05 -10.30 -17.04
CA LEU A 59 11.22 -8.86 -17.24
C LEU A 59 11.75 -8.60 -18.66
N PRO A 60 11.02 -7.86 -19.51
CA PRO A 60 11.45 -7.59 -20.87
C PRO A 60 12.78 -6.82 -20.94
N PRO A 61 13.68 -7.15 -21.89
CA PRO A 61 14.96 -6.45 -22.05
C PRO A 61 14.84 -4.95 -22.35
N VAL A 62 13.69 -4.49 -22.87
CA VAL A 62 13.42 -3.08 -23.24
C VAL A 62 13.61 -2.10 -22.09
N PHE A 63 13.58 -2.54 -20.83
CA PHE A 63 13.81 -1.67 -19.69
C PHE A 63 15.29 -1.30 -19.50
N GLY A 64 16.22 -2.05 -20.09
CA GLY A 64 17.67 -1.86 -20.00
C GLY A 64 18.33 -2.76 -18.94
N PRO A 65 18.05 -2.59 -17.63
CA PRO A 65 18.62 -3.43 -16.60
C PRO A 65 18.10 -4.86 -16.64
N ALA A 66 19.00 -5.82 -16.54
CA ALA A 66 18.64 -7.23 -16.38
C ALA A 66 17.87 -7.47 -15.07
N TRP A 67 16.98 -8.46 -15.08
CA TRP A 67 16.11 -8.77 -13.93
C TRP A 67 16.84 -8.94 -12.59
N PRO A 68 18.05 -9.55 -12.48
CA PRO A 68 18.71 -9.70 -11.18
C PRO A 68 19.08 -8.34 -10.59
N THR A 69 19.45 -7.38 -11.44
CA THR A 69 19.78 -6.01 -11.03
C THR A 69 18.55 -5.29 -10.51
N VAL A 70 17.42 -5.39 -11.22
CA VAL A 70 16.14 -4.79 -10.80
C VAL A 70 15.65 -5.42 -9.50
N TYR A 71 15.71 -6.74 -9.36
CA TYR A 71 15.31 -7.43 -8.14
C TYR A 71 16.19 -7.04 -6.94
N ARG A 72 17.52 -7.00 -7.10
CA ARG A 72 18.44 -6.53 -6.03
C ARG A 72 18.13 -5.09 -5.63
N ARG A 73 17.82 -4.23 -6.61
CA ARG A 73 17.41 -2.84 -6.35
C ARG A 73 16.13 -2.79 -5.53
N PHE A 74 15.09 -3.51 -5.97
CA PHE A 74 13.82 -3.62 -5.26
C PHE A 74 13.99 -4.11 -3.82
N ALA A 75 14.78 -5.16 -3.62
CA ALA A 75 15.05 -5.72 -2.29
C ALA A 75 15.79 -4.71 -1.39
N ARG A 76 16.82 -4.04 -1.91
CA ARG A 76 17.55 -2.99 -1.18
C ARG A 76 16.64 -1.82 -0.79
N TRP A 77 15.85 -1.31 -1.72
CA TRP A 77 14.91 -0.22 -1.45
C TRP A 77 13.82 -0.62 -0.45
N THR A 78 13.39 -1.89 -0.48
CA THR A 78 12.45 -2.45 0.51
C THR A 78 13.08 -2.45 1.90
N GLN A 79 14.30 -2.97 2.04
CA GLN A 79 15.04 -2.96 3.32
C GLN A 79 15.26 -1.53 3.84
N GLN A 80 15.55 -0.59 2.94
CA GLN A 80 15.72 0.83 3.23
C GLN A 80 14.40 1.59 3.42
N ARG A 81 13.24 0.90 3.45
CA ARG A 81 11.90 1.47 3.63
C ARG A 81 11.57 2.61 2.66
N VAL A 82 12.12 2.57 1.43
CA VAL A 82 11.89 3.61 0.41
C VAL A 82 10.41 3.74 0.09
N TRP A 83 9.69 2.61 -0.03
CA TRP A 83 8.26 2.60 -0.34
C TRP A 83 7.40 3.27 0.73
N ALA A 84 7.68 3.00 2.02
CA ALA A 84 6.97 3.63 3.12
C ALA A 84 7.25 5.14 3.20
N ARG A 85 8.49 5.56 2.93
CA ARG A 85 8.86 6.98 2.85
C ARG A 85 8.19 7.67 1.66
N LEU A 86 8.16 7.03 0.49
CA LEU A 86 7.49 7.54 -0.70
C LEU A 86 6.00 7.73 -0.47
N HIS A 87 5.35 6.74 0.13
CA HIS A 87 3.92 6.81 0.47
C HIS A 87 3.64 7.98 1.41
N ARG A 88 4.46 8.17 2.44
CA ARG A 88 4.34 9.32 3.35
C ARG A 88 4.53 10.66 2.63
N VAL A 89 5.52 10.79 1.74
CA VAL A 89 5.75 12.03 0.98
C VAL A 89 4.54 12.34 0.10
N ILE A 90 3.97 11.35 -0.58
CA ILE A 90 2.76 11.55 -1.38
C ILE A 90 1.57 11.96 -0.52
N LEU A 91 1.35 11.28 0.62
CA LEU A 91 0.30 11.68 1.56
C LEU A 91 0.50 13.12 2.06
N ASP A 92 1.74 13.54 2.30
CA ASP A 92 2.07 14.91 2.71
C ASP A 92 1.76 15.94 1.63
N GLU A 93 2.10 15.67 0.36
CA GLU A 93 1.76 16.56 -0.76
C GLU A 93 0.23 16.68 -0.91
N LEU A 94 -0.47 15.55 -0.91
CA LEU A 94 -1.93 15.52 -0.99
C LEU A 94 -2.59 16.21 0.21
N GLY A 95 -2.05 16.00 1.41
CA GLY A 95 -2.55 16.58 2.64
C GLY A 95 -2.34 18.09 2.69
N ALA A 96 -1.21 18.60 2.21
CA ALA A 96 -0.95 20.03 2.09
C ALA A 96 -1.97 20.74 1.19
N GLN A 97 -2.45 20.04 0.17
CA GLN A 97 -3.45 20.54 -0.79
C GLN A 97 -4.90 20.26 -0.34
N GLY A 98 -5.09 19.61 0.82
CA GLY A 98 -6.43 19.31 1.35
C GLY A 98 -7.08 18.08 0.72
N GLY A 99 -6.33 17.26 0.01
CA GLY A 99 -6.80 16.05 -0.67
C GLY A 99 -7.08 14.85 0.25
N LEU A 100 -6.87 14.98 1.57
CA LEU A 100 -7.22 13.94 2.56
C LEU A 100 -8.43 14.37 3.39
N ASP A 101 -9.50 13.57 3.33
CA ASP A 101 -10.67 13.79 4.18
C ASP A 101 -10.57 13.00 5.50
N TRP A 102 -10.15 13.71 6.54
CA TRP A 102 -10.01 13.19 7.90
C TRP A 102 -11.34 13.04 8.67
N SER A 103 -12.47 13.47 8.12
CA SER A 103 -13.77 13.36 8.79
C SER A 103 -14.14 11.89 9.05
N ARG A 104 -13.70 11.00 8.17
CA ARG A 104 -14.06 9.58 8.21
C ARG A 104 -13.05 8.74 7.45
N PHE A 105 -12.47 7.77 8.13
CA PHE A 105 -11.70 6.69 7.51
C PHE A 105 -12.49 5.37 7.56
N ALA A 106 -12.14 4.43 6.68
CA ALA A 106 -12.66 3.07 6.68
C ALA A 106 -11.50 2.06 6.74
N VAL A 107 -11.68 0.98 7.50
CA VAL A 107 -10.76 -0.16 7.58
C VAL A 107 -11.45 -1.43 7.09
N ASP A 108 -10.72 -2.22 6.31
CA ASP A 108 -11.15 -3.54 5.86
C ASP A 108 -9.95 -4.42 5.56
N SER A 109 -10.21 -5.72 5.37
CA SER A 109 -9.21 -6.67 4.93
C SER A 109 -9.69 -7.52 3.75
N VAL A 110 -8.76 -8.00 2.94
CA VAL A 110 -9.02 -8.97 1.87
C VAL A 110 -7.98 -10.09 1.91
N SER A 111 -8.45 -11.33 1.80
CA SER A 111 -7.58 -12.49 1.70
C SER A 111 -7.14 -12.72 0.26
N VAL A 112 -5.83 -12.89 0.06
CA VAL A 112 -5.21 -13.27 -1.21
C VAL A 112 -4.54 -14.63 -1.07
N ARG A 113 -4.60 -15.44 -2.13
CA ARG A 113 -3.96 -16.76 -2.12
C ARG A 113 -2.45 -16.60 -2.08
N ALA A 114 -1.80 -17.37 -1.23
CA ALA A 114 -0.36 -17.35 -1.04
C ALA A 114 0.15 -18.79 -0.97
N LEU A 115 1.13 -19.13 -1.80
CA LEU A 115 1.57 -20.53 -1.90
C LEU A 115 2.47 -20.93 -0.72
N LYS A 116 3.43 -20.08 -0.36
CA LYS A 116 4.47 -20.35 0.65
C LYS A 116 5.01 -19.03 1.23
N GLY A 117 5.62 -19.10 2.41
CA GLY A 117 6.33 -17.99 3.06
C GLY A 117 5.74 -17.56 4.39
N GLN A 118 6.44 -16.68 5.11
CA GLN A 118 5.97 -16.15 6.40
C GLN A 118 4.70 -15.31 6.23
N LEU A 119 3.91 -15.17 7.31
CA LEU A 119 2.58 -14.52 7.28
C LEU A 119 1.65 -15.16 6.23
N THR A 120 1.68 -16.48 6.14
CA THR A 120 0.78 -17.30 5.33
C THR A 120 0.08 -18.29 6.25
N GLY A 121 -1.23 -18.49 6.09
CA GLY A 121 -2.00 -19.42 6.91
C GLY A 121 -3.26 -19.91 6.19
N PRO A 122 -3.95 -20.92 6.74
CA PRO A 122 -5.15 -21.48 6.12
C PRO A 122 -6.27 -20.43 6.09
N ASN A 123 -6.83 -20.18 4.92
CA ASN A 123 -7.92 -19.21 4.78
C ASN A 123 -9.27 -19.85 5.18
N PRO A 124 -9.95 -19.36 6.22
CA PRO A 124 -11.24 -19.90 6.66
C PRO A 124 -12.34 -19.76 5.60
N THR A 125 -12.19 -18.83 4.66
CA THR A 125 -13.17 -18.54 3.60
C THR A 125 -12.85 -19.22 2.26
N ASP A 126 -11.69 -19.85 2.11
CA ASP A 126 -11.25 -20.54 0.88
C ASP A 126 -10.82 -21.98 1.18
N ARG A 127 -11.67 -22.72 1.90
CA ARG A 127 -11.50 -24.16 2.19
C ARG A 127 -10.13 -24.50 2.81
N GLY A 128 -9.60 -23.62 3.66
CA GLY A 128 -8.30 -23.81 4.31
C GLY A 128 -7.09 -23.64 3.39
N LYS A 129 -7.25 -23.20 2.14
CA LYS A 129 -6.11 -22.93 1.25
C LYS A 129 -5.23 -21.84 1.83
N LEU A 130 -3.93 -21.98 1.65
CA LEU A 130 -2.95 -21.04 2.16
C LEU A 130 -3.11 -19.64 1.54
N GLY A 131 -3.07 -18.62 2.39
CA GLY A 131 -3.27 -17.23 2.01
C GLY A 131 -2.64 -16.23 2.98
N SER A 132 -2.62 -14.99 2.54
CA SER A 132 -2.31 -13.81 3.35
C SER A 132 -3.50 -12.86 3.31
N LYS A 133 -3.68 -12.07 4.36
CA LYS A 133 -4.61 -10.94 4.36
C LYS A 133 -3.88 -9.65 4.08
N ILE A 134 -4.45 -8.83 3.22
CA ILE A 134 -4.11 -7.44 3.02
C ILE A 134 -5.08 -6.63 3.86
N HIS A 135 -4.57 -5.78 4.73
CA HIS A 135 -5.36 -4.84 5.52
C HIS A 135 -5.11 -3.43 5.04
N LEU A 136 -6.18 -2.64 4.95
CA LEU A 136 -6.13 -1.31 4.38
C LEU A 136 -6.96 -0.34 5.22
N VAL A 137 -6.40 0.82 5.51
CA VAL A 137 -7.14 2.00 5.98
C VAL A 137 -7.15 3.03 4.86
N VAL A 138 -8.34 3.49 4.51
CA VAL A 138 -8.56 4.55 3.51
C VAL A 138 -9.27 5.74 4.11
N ASP A 139 -9.07 6.90 3.50
CA ASP A 139 -9.88 8.08 3.78
C ASP A 139 -11.28 8.01 3.14
N ARG A 140 -12.08 9.07 3.28
CA ARG A 140 -13.44 9.11 2.71
C ARG A 140 -13.46 8.98 1.18
N ALA A 141 -12.43 9.50 0.50
CA ALA A 141 -12.32 9.49 -0.95
C ALA A 141 -11.79 8.15 -1.50
N GLY A 142 -11.23 7.29 -0.65
CA GLY A 142 -10.61 6.02 -1.04
C GLY A 142 -9.11 6.13 -1.24
N LEU A 143 -8.46 7.13 -0.64
CA LEU A 143 -7.01 7.25 -0.59
C LEU A 143 -6.43 6.25 0.42
N PRO A 144 -5.57 5.30 0.01
CA PRO A 144 -4.83 4.44 0.93
C PRO A 144 -3.96 5.25 1.89
N VAL A 145 -4.24 5.20 3.20
CA VAL A 145 -3.47 5.91 4.23
C VAL A 145 -2.53 4.99 4.99
N SER A 146 -2.96 3.76 5.29
CA SER A 146 -2.15 2.76 6.01
C SER A 146 -2.43 1.37 5.46
N VAL A 147 -1.38 0.57 5.28
CA VAL A 147 -1.44 -0.79 4.73
C VAL A 147 -0.68 -1.75 5.62
N ALA A 148 -1.20 -2.97 5.77
CA ALA A 148 -0.52 -4.04 6.48
C ALA A 148 -0.85 -5.40 5.86
N ILE A 149 -0.07 -6.42 6.23
CA ILE A 149 -0.31 -7.80 5.83
C ILE A 149 -0.25 -8.73 7.04
N SER A 150 -1.04 -9.81 7.01
CA SER A 150 -1.01 -10.89 8.00
C SER A 150 -1.24 -12.24 7.34
N ALA A 151 -1.18 -13.33 8.11
CA ALA A 151 -1.66 -14.62 7.65
C ALA A 151 -3.19 -14.59 7.44
N ALA A 152 -3.72 -15.44 6.54
CA ALA A 152 -5.15 -15.43 6.22
C ALA A 152 -6.05 -15.90 7.37
N ASN A 153 -5.54 -16.70 8.30
CA ASN A 153 -6.24 -17.11 9.52
C ASN A 153 -6.16 -16.06 10.64
N THR A 154 -5.39 -14.98 10.48
CA THR A 154 -5.33 -13.92 11.49
C THR A 154 -6.68 -13.22 11.57
N HIS A 155 -7.17 -13.03 12.80
CA HIS A 155 -8.42 -12.33 13.05
C HIS A 155 -8.24 -10.82 12.83
N ASP A 156 -9.19 -10.18 12.13
CA ASP A 156 -9.02 -8.80 11.65
C ASP A 156 -8.90 -7.77 12.79
N SER A 157 -9.55 -8.04 13.92
CA SER A 157 -9.41 -7.24 15.14
C SER A 157 -7.96 -6.99 15.57
N LEU A 158 -7.05 -7.95 15.34
CA LEU A 158 -5.63 -7.84 15.70
C LEU A 158 -4.89 -6.82 14.83
N ALA A 159 -5.37 -6.56 13.61
CA ALA A 159 -4.75 -5.62 12.68
C ALA A 159 -5.19 -4.17 12.92
N LEU A 160 -6.30 -3.93 13.62
CA LEU A 160 -6.86 -2.57 13.79
C LEU A 160 -5.89 -1.61 14.49
N GLN A 161 -5.34 -2.01 15.64
CA GLN A 161 -4.44 -1.11 16.38
C GLN A 161 -3.14 -0.84 15.61
N PRO A 162 -2.44 -1.86 15.06
CA PRO A 162 -1.27 -1.61 14.21
C PRO A 162 -1.56 -0.71 13.01
N LEU A 163 -2.70 -0.88 12.33
CA LEU A 163 -3.06 -0.07 11.16
C LEU A 163 -3.30 1.39 11.52
N VAL A 164 -4.06 1.65 12.60
CA VAL A 164 -4.35 3.02 13.06
C VAL A 164 -3.08 3.69 13.57
N MET A 165 -2.22 2.96 14.29
CA MET A 165 -0.92 3.48 14.72
C MET A 165 0.06 3.68 13.55
N GLY A 166 -0.12 2.94 12.46
CA GLY A 166 0.63 3.06 11.22
C GLY A 166 0.25 4.27 10.37
N ILE A 167 -0.82 5.00 10.69
CA ILE A 167 -1.18 6.25 9.99
C ILE A 167 -0.06 7.27 10.23
N PRO A 168 0.67 7.70 9.18
CA PRO A 168 1.76 8.65 9.36
C PRO A 168 1.23 10.04 9.74
N PRO A 169 2.06 10.90 10.34
CA PRO A 169 1.75 12.33 10.45
C PRO A 169 1.72 12.94 9.06
N VAL A 170 0.54 13.29 8.59
CA VAL A 170 0.33 13.88 7.28
C VAL A 170 0.09 15.39 7.41
N ARG A 171 0.70 16.17 6.52
CA ARG A 171 0.52 17.63 6.46
C ARG A 171 -0.95 18.00 6.20
N SER A 172 -1.38 19.10 6.80
CA SER A 172 -2.70 19.71 6.58
C SER A 172 -2.52 21.04 5.84
N PRO A 173 -3.55 21.57 5.14
CA PRO A 173 -3.45 22.89 4.52
C PRO A 173 -3.21 24.00 5.53
N ARG A 174 -3.79 23.86 6.73
CA ARG A 174 -3.62 24.76 7.87
C ARG A 174 -3.44 23.96 9.15
N GLY A 175 -2.64 24.49 10.08
CA GLY A 175 -2.41 23.90 11.40
C GLY A 175 -1.46 22.70 11.40
N PRO A 176 -1.44 21.92 12.49
CA PRO A 176 -0.49 20.83 12.67
C PRO A 176 -0.76 19.64 11.73
N ARG A 177 0.25 18.79 11.59
CA ARG A 177 0.14 17.48 10.93
C ARG A 177 -0.90 16.61 11.65
N ARG A 178 -1.77 15.95 10.89
CA ARG A 178 -2.80 15.07 11.42
C ARG A 178 -2.37 13.61 11.35
N ARG A 179 -2.81 12.82 12.34
CA ARG A 179 -2.55 11.37 12.44
C ARG A 179 -3.80 10.55 12.69
N ARG A 180 -4.93 11.20 12.97
CA ARG A 180 -6.13 10.56 13.50
C ARG A 180 -7.36 11.05 12.76
N PRO A 181 -8.19 10.13 12.21
CA PRO A 181 -9.48 10.50 11.66
C PRO A 181 -10.48 10.79 12.78
N ALA A 182 -11.50 11.60 12.50
CA ALA A 182 -12.57 11.85 13.47
C ALA A 182 -13.43 10.59 13.70
N LYS A 183 -13.65 9.78 12.65
CA LYS A 183 -14.43 8.54 12.69
C LYS A 183 -13.65 7.42 12.00
N LEU A 184 -13.72 6.21 12.56
CA LEU A 184 -13.23 5.00 11.92
C LEU A 184 -14.38 4.02 11.70
N HIS A 185 -14.65 3.71 10.44
CA HIS A 185 -15.64 2.70 10.03
C HIS A 185 -14.95 1.35 9.87
N GLY A 186 -15.58 0.29 10.36
CA GLY A 186 -15.10 -1.08 10.21
C GLY A 186 -16.27 -2.05 10.23
N ASP A 187 -16.04 -3.25 9.71
CA ASP A 187 -17.05 -4.30 9.70
C ASP A 187 -17.22 -4.97 11.07
N LYS A 188 -18.12 -5.96 11.12
CA LYS A 188 -18.39 -6.75 12.34
C LYS A 188 -17.17 -7.53 12.83
N GLY A 189 -16.19 -7.79 11.97
CA GLY A 189 -14.90 -8.39 12.31
C GLY A 189 -14.13 -7.57 13.34
N TYR A 190 -14.38 -6.26 13.44
CA TYR A 190 -13.73 -5.36 14.39
C TYR A 190 -14.55 -5.09 15.67
N ASP A 191 -15.73 -5.69 15.82
CA ASP A 191 -16.65 -5.38 16.91
C ASP A 191 -16.24 -5.98 18.25
N TYR A 192 -15.28 -5.35 18.92
CA TYR A 192 -14.85 -5.71 20.26
C TYR A 192 -14.89 -4.51 21.20
N PRO A 193 -15.37 -4.67 22.45
CA PRO A 193 -15.43 -3.58 23.43
C PRO A 193 -14.07 -2.91 23.68
N TYR A 194 -13.00 -3.69 23.74
CA TYR A 194 -11.65 -3.16 23.97
C TYR A 194 -11.15 -2.29 22.80
N LEU A 195 -11.46 -2.66 21.54
CA LEU A 195 -11.10 -1.85 20.37
C LEU A 195 -11.88 -0.54 20.32
N ARG A 196 -13.19 -0.59 20.65
CA ARG A 196 -14.02 0.62 20.74
C ARG A 196 -13.50 1.56 21.82
N ARG A 197 -13.09 1.04 22.97
CA ARG A 197 -12.48 1.82 24.07
C ARG A 197 -11.16 2.45 23.63
N TRP A 198 -10.27 1.65 23.06
CA TRP A 198 -8.95 2.09 22.56
C TRP A 198 -9.04 3.20 21.50
N LEU A 199 -10.05 3.15 20.62
CA LEU A 199 -10.34 4.21 19.65
C LEU A 199 -10.82 5.50 20.33
N ARG A 200 -11.73 5.39 21.31
CA ARG A 200 -12.24 6.55 22.06
C ARG A 200 -11.15 7.24 22.87
N GLU A 201 -10.25 6.48 23.52
CA GLU A 201 -9.06 7.00 24.20
C GLU A 201 -8.16 7.84 23.28
N ARG A 202 -8.26 7.64 21.96
CA ARG A 202 -7.51 8.39 20.94
C ARG A 202 -8.32 9.51 20.30
N ASN A 203 -9.52 9.79 20.80
CA ASN A 203 -10.49 10.72 20.23
C ASN A 203 -10.93 10.34 18.81
N ILE A 204 -11.04 9.03 18.54
CA ILE A 204 -11.56 8.48 17.28
C ILE A 204 -12.91 7.85 17.57
N ILE A 205 -13.97 8.31 16.90
CA ILE A 205 -15.31 7.76 17.08
C ILE A 205 -15.42 6.41 16.36
N PRO A 206 -15.64 5.29 17.07
CA PRO A 206 -15.77 3.98 16.44
C PRO A 206 -17.15 3.82 15.79
N ARG A 207 -17.19 3.77 14.46
CA ARG A 207 -18.36 3.42 13.65
C ARG A 207 -18.23 2.00 13.12
N ILE A 208 -18.03 1.08 14.06
CA ILE A 208 -17.89 -0.35 13.81
C ILE A 208 -19.27 -1.00 13.88
N ALA A 209 -19.55 -1.90 12.95
CA ALA A 209 -20.81 -2.61 12.91
C ALA A 209 -21.02 -3.50 14.15
N ARG A 210 -22.22 -3.54 14.74
CA ARG A 210 -22.49 -4.43 15.89
C ARG A 210 -22.82 -5.85 15.45
N ARG A 211 -22.13 -6.85 16.01
CA ARG A 211 -22.46 -8.28 15.85
C ARG A 211 -23.84 -8.56 16.44
N GLY A 212 -24.66 -9.34 15.74
CA GLY A 212 -26.00 -9.73 16.18
C GLY A 212 -27.08 -8.63 16.15
N VAL A 213 -26.74 -7.36 15.89
CA VAL A 213 -27.70 -6.24 15.96
C VAL A 213 -27.96 -5.61 14.59
N GLU A 214 -26.91 -5.23 13.86
CA GLU A 214 -27.08 -4.50 12.60
C GLU A 214 -27.17 -5.45 11.40
N ASN A 215 -28.15 -5.23 10.52
CA ASN A 215 -28.23 -5.96 9.25
C ASN A 215 -27.08 -5.52 8.32
N SER A 216 -26.47 -6.49 7.62
CA SER A 216 -25.32 -6.31 6.73
C SER A 216 -25.54 -5.27 5.63
N GLN A 217 -26.80 -4.99 5.27
CA GLN A 217 -27.19 -4.10 4.17
C GLN A 217 -26.91 -2.60 4.42
N ARG A 218 -27.09 -2.09 5.66
CA ARG A 218 -26.85 -0.66 5.98
C ARG A 218 -25.36 -0.29 6.04
N LEU A 219 -24.48 -1.29 6.16
CA LEU A 219 -23.02 -1.12 6.28
C LEU A 219 -22.35 -0.80 4.94
N GLY A 220 -22.98 -1.17 3.81
CA GLY A 220 -22.43 -1.00 2.47
C GLY A 220 -22.15 0.45 2.07
N GLN A 221 -22.94 1.41 2.57
CA GLN A 221 -22.86 2.83 2.17
C GLN A 221 -21.50 3.49 2.45
N HIS A 222 -20.76 2.97 3.44
CA HIS A 222 -19.49 3.53 3.88
C HIS A 222 -18.30 2.59 3.68
N ARG A 223 -18.56 1.27 3.66
CA ARG A 223 -17.58 0.21 3.36
C ARG A 223 -17.20 0.15 1.89
N TRP A 224 -18.12 0.50 0.99
CA TRP A 224 -17.86 0.47 -0.45
C TRP A 224 -16.61 1.29 -0.87
N VAL A 225 -16.22 2.32 -0.11
CA VAL A 225 -15.00 3.10 -0.40
C VAL A 225 -13.75 2.25 -0.27
N VAL A 226 -13.61 1.49 0.81
CA VAL A 226 -12.43 0.64 1.04
C VAL A 226 -12.44 -0.57 0.12
N GLU A 227 -13.60 -1.20 -0.10
CA GLU A 227 -13.76 -2.31 -1.05
C GLU A 227 -13.43 -1.88 -2.49
N ARG A 228 -13.91 -0.71 -2.93
CA ARG A 228 -13.56 -0.13 -4.23
C ARG A 228 -12.06 0.14 -4.35
N THR A 229 -11.44 0.68 -3.28
CA THR A 229 -10.00 0.92 -3.28
C THR A 229 -9.23 -0.41 -3.38
N MET A 230 -9.67 -1.46 -2.69
CA MET A 230 -9.11 -2.80 -2.83
C MET A 230 -9.28 -3.35 -4.24
N SER A 231 -10.44 -3.13 -4.89
CA SER A 231 -10.66 -3.50 -6.28
C SER A 231 -9.68 -2.78 -7.23
N TRP A 232 -9.41 -1.49 -7.00
CA TRP A 232 -8.39 -0.74 -7.76
C TRP A 232 -6.98 -1.28 -7.53
N LEU A 233 -6.63 -1.62 -6.29
CA LEU A 233 -5.36 -2.30 -5.98
C LEU A 233 -5.26 -3.66 -6.69
N GLY A 234 -6.37 -4.36 -6.87
CA GLY A 234 -6.47 -5.57 -7.68
C GLY A 234 -6.06 -5.37 -9.14
N GLY A 235 -6.25 -4.17 -9.72
CA GLY A 235 -5.75 -3.84 -11.06
C GLY A 235 -4.25 -4.11 -11.24
N CYS A 236 -3.48 -4.10 -10.16
CA CYS A 236 -2.10 -4.58 -10.15
C CYS A 236 -2.06 -6.10 -10.00
N ARG A 237 -1.85 -6.79 -11.13
CA ARG A 237 -1.87 -8.27 -11.20
C ARG A 237 -0.94 -8.95 -10.21
N ARG A 238 0.13 -8.27 -9.77
CA ARG A 238 1.06 -8.79 -8.76
C ARG A 238 0.42 -9.00 -7.39
N LEU A 239 -0.67 -8.29 -7.07
CA LEU A 239 -1.37 -8.43 -5.78
C LEU A 239 -2.46 -9.51 -5.77
N HIS A 240 -2.93 -9.99 -6.93
CA HIS A 240 -3.97 -11.02 -7.02
C HIS A 240 -3.60 -12.33 -6.32
N ARG A 241 -2.33 -12.70 -6.40
CA ARG A 241 -1.78 -13.88 -5.74
C ARG A 241 -0.39 -13.53 -5.23
N ARG A 242 -0.14 -13.82 -3.96
CA ARG A 242 1.17 -13.60 -3.35
C ARG A 242 2.14 -14.69 -3.80
N TYR A 243 3.10 -14.31 -4.64
CA TYR A 243 4.22 -15.15 -5.05
C TYR A 243 5.48 -14.90 -4.18
N GLU A 244 5.55 -13.73 -3.54
CA GLU A 244 6.65 -13.31 -2.70
C GLU A 244 6.69 -14.11 -1.39
N ARG A 245 7.74 -14.92 -1.23
CA ARG A 245 7.98 -15.66 0.02
C ARG A 245 8.27 -14.73 1.21
N LYS A 246 8.94 -13.60 0.97
CA LYS A 246 9.23 -12.60 2.01
C LYS A 246 8.04 -11.63 2.16
N PRO A 247 7.49 -11.47 3.37
CA PRO A 247 6.35 -10.58 3.59
C PRO A 247 6.68 -9.12 3.26
N GLU A 248 7.90 -8.67 3.56
CA GLU A 248 8.40 -7.33 3.25
C GLU A 248 8.30 -6.97 1.76
N HIS A 249 8.60 -7.94 0.88
CA HIS A 249 8.52 -7.73 -0.57
C HIS A 249 7.06 -7.62 -1.04
N PHE A 250 6.17 -8.41 -0.45
CA PHE A 250 4.76 -8.30 -0.76
C PHE A 250 4.16 -6.98 -0.27
N LEU A 251 4.52 -6.58 0.96
CA LEU A 251 4.13 -5.28 1.51
C LEU A 251 4.71 -4.11 0.71
N ALA A 252 5.92 -4.24 0.16
CA ALA A 252 6.50 -3.24 -0.74
C ALA A 252 5.68 -3.06 -2.02
N PHE A 253 5.24 -4.14 -2.66
CA PHE A 253 4.31 -4.05 -3.80
C PHE A 253 2.97 -3.42 -3.39
N LEU A 254 2.43 -3.79 -2.23
CA LEU A 254 1.20 -3.19 -1.71
C LEU A 254 1.36 -1.68 -1.45
N ALA A 255 2.44 -1.23 -0.82
CA ALA A 255 2.72 0.18 -0.60
C ALA A 255 2.89 0.94 -1.93
N PHE A 256 3.58 0.33 -2.90
CA PHE A 256 3.76 0.89 -4.24
C PHE A 256 2.44 1.07 -4.99
N THR A 257 1.54 0.08 -4.93
CA THR A 257 0.23 0.17 -5.59
C THR A 257 -0.72 1.13 -4.87
N ALA A 258 -0.61 1.25 -3.55
CA ALA A 258 -1.28 2.29 -2.76
C ALA A 258 -0.84 3.71 -3.20
N ILE A 259 0.46 3.91 -3.47
CA ILE A 259 1.01 5.13 -4.06
C ILE A 259 0.40 5.40 -5.44
N ALA A 260 0.40 4.42 -6.35
CA ALA A 260 -0.15 4.58 -7.69
C ALA A 260 -1.65 4.95 -7.66
N THR A 261 -2.41 4.29 -6.79
CA THR A 261 -3.84 4.59 -6.57
C THR A 261 -4.04 6.01 -6.04
N SER A 262 -3.15 6.46 -5.15
CA SER A 262 -3.18 7.81 -4.59
C SER A 262 -3.01 8.89 -5.67
N LEU A 263 -2.05 8.69 -6.58
CA LEU A 263 -1.80 9.61 -7.69
C LEU A 263 -2.95 9.62 -8.72
N ILE A 264 -3.55 8.47 -9.01
CA ILE A 264 -4.72 8.38 -9.91
C ILE A 264 -5.94 9.09 -9.30
N ASN A 265 -6.21 8.84 -8.01
CA ASN A 265 -7.32 9.50 -7.31
C ASN A 265 -7.13 11.01 -7.25
N HIS A 266 -5.89 11.47 -6.98
CA HIS A 266 -5.58 12.89 -6.98
C HIS A 266 -5.87 13.55 -8.34
N ARG A 267 -5.39 12.96 -9.44
CA ARG A 267 -5.64 13.47 -10.80
C ARG A 267 -7.13 13.51 -11.18
N ARG A 268 -7.97 12.71 -10.53
CA ARG A 268 -9.44 12.74 -10.70
C ARG A 268 -10.12 13.82 -9.85
N LEU A 269 -9.52 14.20 -8.73
CA LEU A 269 -10.04 15.24 -7.83
C LEU A 269 -9.62 16.66 -8.26
N THR A 270 -8.54 16.79 -9.02
CA THR A 270 -8.04 18.07 -9.57
C THR A 270 -8.58 18.40 -10.97
N LYS A 271 -9.50 17.58 -11.49
CA LYS A 271 -10.27 17.86 -12.72
C LYS A 271 -11.69 18.22 -12.34
#